data_AF-A0A0B2UH36-F1
#
_entry.id   AF-A0A0B2UH36-F1
#
_cell.length_a   1.000
_cell.length_b   1.000
_cell.length_c   1.000
_cell.angle_alpha   90.00
_cell.angle_beta   90.00
_cell.angle_gamma   90.00
#
_symmetry.space_group_name_H-M   'P 1'
#
loop_
_entity.id
_entity.type
_entity.pdbx_description
1 polymer ?
#
loop_
_entity_poly.entity_id
_entity_poly.type
_entity_poly.pdbx_seq_one_letter_code
_entity_poly.pdbx_strand_id
1 'polypeptide(L)'
;MDKDTMKDIQRSIAMKLNKVDYTEVKLVNGYEDTESVYKGFRDKLKEIIESISWLKTYEYGGSTMKSVYSKVNLISSTSKIGNFSNHDIYETNGMVGLELSKIGVSSGLSDIGMKYYQAYAEISKLKDEMNKKLEEQINKILKLRDKSNMIDKSRKKIVNLRYDLEMERRSKSNKTPDSTKKESDMEQELENSALKTLNEMELFVGNKGISGVLQKVAEAHLEFCEKSAKALKECTR
;
A
#
# COMPACT_ATOMS: atom_id res chain seq x y z
N MET A 1 -33.86 -0.46 -9.16
CA MET A 1 -33.33 -0.71 -7.81
C MET A 1 -33.86 -2.07 -7.38
N ASP A 2 -32.99 -3.01 -7.02
CA ASP A 2 -33.36 -4.40 -6.72
C ASP A 2 -34.09 -4.51 -5.36
N LYS A 3 -34.99 -5.50 -5.23
CA LYS A 3 -35.74 -5.81 -4.00
C LYS A 3 -34.81 -6.08 -2.82
N ASP A 4 -33.67 -6.72 -3.05
CA ASP A 4 -32.70 -7.02 -2.01
C ASP A 4 -31.98 -5.75 -1.52
N THR A 5 -31.65 -4.83 -2.42
CA THR A 5 -31.09 -3.52 -2.06
C THR A 5 -32.05 -2.70 -1.20
N MET A 6 -33.35 -2.77 -1.49
CA MET A 6 -34.39 -2.05 -0.75
C MET A 6 -34.60 -2.63 0.66
N LYS A 7 -34.56 -3.96 0.80
CA LYS A 7 -34.58 -4.64 2.12
C LYS A 7 -33.36 -4.27 2.97
N ASP A 8 -32.18 -4.22 2.38
CA ASP A 8 -30.95 -3.84 3.08
C ASP A 8 -30.98 -2.40 3.59
N ILE A 9 -31.55 -1.47 2.80
CA ILE A 9 -31.74 -0.08 3.22
C ILE A 9 -32.71 0.00 4.40
N GLN A 10 -33.84 -0.72 4.32
CA GLN A 10 -34.82 -0.79 5.40
C GLN A 10 -34.21 -1.35 6.70
N ARG A 11 -33.41 -2.43 6.62
CA ARG A 11 -32.66 -2.97 7.77
C ARG A 11 -31.70 -1.94 8.37
N SER A 12 -30.93 -1.25 7.53
CA SER A 12 -29.98 -0.24 8.02
C SER A 12 -30.67 0.92 8.75
N ILE A 13 -31.87 1.30 8.33
CA ILE A 13 -32.67 2.33 9.01
C ILE A 13 -33.23 1.78 10.33
N ALA A 14 -33.78 0.56 10.32
CA ALA A 14 -34.30 -0.10 11.51
C ALA A 14 -33.24 -0.28 12.61
N MET A 15 -32.02 -0.71 12.25
CA MET A 15 -30.90 -0.86 13.19
C MET A 15 -30.53 0.45 13.88
N LYS A 16 -30.50 1.56 13.13
CA LYS A 16 -30.17 2.89 13.68
C LYS A 16 -31.26 3.42 14.61
N LEU A 17 -32.52 3.18 14.28
CA LEU A 17 -33.66 3.65 15.06
C LEU A 17 -33.86 2.83 16.35
N ASN A 18 -33.65 1.51 16.29
CA ASN A 18 -33.97 0.62 17.40
C ASN A 18 -32.83 0.37 18.40
N LYS A 19 -31.61 0.89 18.15
CA LYS A 19 -30.40 0.59 18.95
C LYS A 19 -30.43 -0.87 19.45
N VAL A 20 -30.39 -1.81 18.50
CA VAL A 20 -30.49 -3.23 18.86
C VAL A 20 -29.26 -3.62 19.67
N ASP A 21 -29.46 -3.86 20.97
CA ASP A 21 -28.48 -4.55 21.80
C ASP A 21 -28.40 -5.99 21.31
N TYR A 22 -27.21 -6.50 20.99
CA TYR A 22 -27.04 -7.89 20.55
C TYR A 22 -26.78 -8.78 21.76
N THR A 23 -27.84 -9.26 22.41
CA THR A 23 -27.74 -10.05 23.66
C THR A 23 -27.76 -11.55 23.39
N GLU A 24 -28.47 -11.98 22.35
CA GLU A 24 -28.68 -13.41 22.06
C GLU A 24 -27.72 -13.96 20.99
N VAL A 25 -27.16 -13.10 20.13
CA VAL A 25 -26.30 -13.52 19.02
C VAL A 25 -24.91 -12.92 19.13
N LYS A 26 -23.95 -13.80 19.46
CA LYS A 26 -22.52 -13.50 19.49
C LYS A 26 -21.87 -13.81 18.14
N LEU A 27 -20.88 -13.02 17.76
CA LEU A 27 -20.00 -13.34 16.63
C LEU A 27 -18.92 -14.32 17.07
N VAL A 28 -18.28 -14.96 16.08
CA VAL A 28 -17.12 -15.82 16.31
C VAL A 28 -16.01 -15.04 17.04
N ASN A 29 -15.27 -15.74 17.91
CA ASN A 29 -14.22 -15.13 18.72
C ASN A 29 -13.20 -14.39 17.85
N GLY A 30 -12.79 -13.20 18.30
CA GLY A 30 -11.80 -12.36 17.59
C GLY A 30 -12.35 -11.58 16.39
N TYR A 31 -13.61 -11.77 15.99
CA TYR A 31 -14.18 -11.08 14.82
C TYR A 31 -14.14 -9.56 14.97
N GLU A 32 -14.60 -9.02 16.10
CA GLU A 32 -14.72 -7.58 16.32
C GLU A 32 -13.35 -6.90 16.40
N ASP A 33 -12.38 -7.55 17.05
CA ASP A 33 -10.99 -7.09 17.13
C ASP A 33 -10.34 -7.05 15.74
N THR A 34 -10.42 -8.16 14.99
CA THR A 34 -9.87 -8.25 13.64
C THR A 34 -10.55 -7.26 12.69
N GLU A 35 -11.86 -7.07 12.82
CA GLU A 35 -12.59 -6.06 12.03
C GLU A 35 -12.08 -4.64 12.28
N SER A 36 -11.81 -4.30 13.55
CA SER A 36 -11.26 -2.99 13.93
C SER A 36 -9.89 -2.76 13.28
N VAL A 37 -8.99 -3.75 13.39
CA VAL A 37 -7.66 -3.69 12.78
C VAL A 37 -7.75 -3.59 11.26
N TYR A 38 -8.58 -4.42 10.63
CA TYR A 38 -8.81 -4.41 9.18
C TYR A 38 -9.29 -3.05 8.68
N LYS A 39 -10.28 -2.43 9.35
CA LYS A 39 -10.78 -1.09 9.00
C LYS A 39 -9.68 -0.05 9.07
N GLY A 40 -8.87 -0.08 10.14
CA GLY A 40 -7.74 0.81 10.31
C GLY A 40 -6.77 0.77 9.13
N PHE A 41 -6.39 -0.43 8.67
CA PHE A 41 -5.52 -0.57 7.51
C PHE A 41 -6.19 -0.21 6.18
N ARG A 42 -7.45 -0.59 5.99
CA ARG A 42 -8.24 -0.26 4.78
C ARG A 42 -8.32 1.25 4.58
N ASP A 43 -8.58 1.99 5.65
CA ASP A 43 -8.76 3.44 5.57
C ASP A 43 -7.43 4.17 5.31
N LYS A 44 -6.30 3.50 5.55
CA LYS A 44 -4.94 4.01 5.36
C LYS A 44 -4.28 3.60 4.03
N LEU A 45 -4.94 2.80 3.18
CA LEU A 45 -4.34 2.34 1.91
C LEU A 45 -3.86 3.49 1.02
N LYS A 46 -4.60 4.61 0.97
CA LYS A 46 -4.22 5.79 0.19
C LYS A 46 -2.92 6.40 0.70
N GLU A 47 -2.80 6.59 2.02
CA GLU A 47 -1.60 7.13 2.66
C GLU A 47 -0.39 6.22 2.42
N ILE A 48 -0.58 4.90 2.44
CA ILE A 48 0.49 3.94 2.14
C ILE A 48 0.95 4.08 0.67
N ILE A 49 0.02 4.19 -0.29
CA ILE A 49 0.36 4.40 -1.71
C ILE A 49 1.14 5.70 -1.90
N GLU A 50 0.69 6.79 -1.27
CA GLU A 50 1.35 8.10 -1.34
C GLU A 50 2.77 8.03 -0.76
N SER A 51 2.92 7.40 0.41
CA SER A 51 4.23 7.20 1.04
C SER A 51 5.18 6.41 0.13
N ILE A 52 4.74 5.30 -0.47
CA ILE A 52 5.58 4.50 -1.37
C ILE A 52 5.90 5.30 -2.64
N SER A 53 4.95 6.09 -3.14
CA SER A 53 5.16 6.94 -4.31
C SER A 53 6.22 8.02 -4.06
N TRP A 54 6.25 8.62 -2.87
CA TRP A 54 7.30 9.57 -2.49
C TRP A 54 8.68 8.91 -2.42
N LEU A 55 8.76 7.71 -1.85
CA LEU A 55 9.99 6.92 -1.84
C LEU A 55 10.47 6.55 -3.25
N LYS A 56 9.53 6.36 -4.18
CA LYS A 56 9.81 6.09 -5.59
C LYS A 56 10.34 7.31 -6.35
N THR A 57 10.02 8.54 -5.96
CA THR A 57 10.28 9.72 -6.81
C THR A 57 11.09 10.84 -6.15
N TYR A 58 11.57 10.66 -4.91
CA TYR A 58 12.32 11.70 -4.20
C TYR A 58 13.55 12.23 -4.96
N GLU A 59 14.17 11.39 -5.79
CA GLU A 59 15.38 11.66 -6.57
C GLU A 59 15.18 12.74 -7.63
N TYR A 60 13.95 12.97 -8.07
CA TYR A 60 13.65 14.04 -9.02
C TYR A 60 13.45 15.39 -8.34
N GLY A 61 13.29 15.38 -7.02
CA GLY A 61 13.10 16.57 -6.18
C GLY A 61 11.84 17.36 -6.52
N GLY A 62 11.30 18.07 -5.54
CA GLY A 62 10.24 19.04 -5.77
C GLY A 62 10.67 20.18 -6.73
N SER A 63 9.80 21.18 -6.91
CA SER A 63 10.04 22.36 -7.75
C SER A 63 11.41 23.04 -7.55
N THR A 64 11.98 22.97 -6.34
CA THR A 64 13.30 23.51 -6.00
C THR A 64 14.46 22.83 -6.74
N MET A 65 14.41 21.50 -6.93
CA MET A 65 15.46 20.75 -7.61
C MET A 65 15.47 21.05 -9.11
N LYS A 66 14.27 21.18 -9.70
CA LYS A 66 14.09 21.67 -11.08
C LYS A 66 14.72 23.04 -11.31
N SER A 67 14.72 23.92 -10.30
CA SER A 67 15.38 25.23 -10.38
C SER A 67 16.91 25.16 -10.26
N VAL A 68 17.46 24.16 -9.56
CA VAL A 68 18.91 23.92 -9.54
C VAL A 68 19.36 23.37 -10.89
N TYR A 69 18.63 22.42 -11.47
CA TYR A 69 18.91 21.86 -12.80
C TYR A 69 18.91 22.92 -13.90
N SER A 70 17.98 23.88 -13.86
CA SER A 70 17.95 24.98 -14.85
C SER A 70 19.16 25.93 -14.73
N LYS A 71 19.77 26.06 -13.54
CA LYS A 71 20.96 26.88 -13.32
C LYS A 71 22.25 26.17 -13.74
N VAL A 72 22.35 24.85 -13.52
CA VAL A 72 23.50 24.04 -13.98
C VAL A 72 23.58 24.04 -15.51
N ASN A 73 22.45 23.90 -16.20
CA ASN A 73 22.34 24.03 -17.66
C ASN A 73 22.87 25.36 -18.22
N LEU A 74 22.82 26.42 -17.40
CA LEU A 74 23.24 27.76 -17.81
C LEU A 74 24.78 27.91 -17.75
N ILE A 75 25.43 27.17 -16.85
CA ILE A 75 26.88 27.17 -16.65
C ILE A 75 27.58 26.26 -17.69
N SER A 76 26.92 25.20 -18.15
CA SER A 76 27.47 24.20 -19.10
C SER A 76 27.41 24.61 -20.59
N SER A 77 27.20 25.89 -20.92
CA SER A 77 26.93 26.41 -22.28
C SER A 77 28.04 26.18 -23.32
N THR A 78 29.16 25.56 -22.96
CA THR A 78 30.22 25.11 -23.87
C THR A 78 30.11 23.65 -24.30
N SER A 79 29.17 22.85 -23.77
CA SER A 79 28.95 21.46 -24.19
C SER A 79 27.49 21.23 -24.58
N LYS A 80 27.28 20.59 -25.74
CA LYS A 80 25.96 20.09 -26.20
C LYS A 80 25.44 18.98 -25.26
N ILE A 81 25.13 19.31 -24.00
CA ILE A 81 24.53 18.37 -23.05
C ILE A 81 23.04 18.72 -22.99
N GLY A 82 22.23 17.81 -23.53
CA GLY A 82 20.79 17.98 -23.68
C GLY A 82 20.05 18.06 -22.34
N ASN A 83 18.82 18.55 -22.43
CA ASN A 83 17.82 18.71 -21.37
C ASN A 83 18.03 17.84 -20.10
N PHE A 84 18.63 18.43 -19.07
CA PHE A 84 18.70 17.86 -17.72
C PHE A 84 17.33 17.67 -17.02
N SER A 85 16.20 17.93 -17.70
CA SER A 85 14.86 17.85 -17.11
C SER A 85 14.41 16.43 -16.77
N ASN A 86 15.11 15.40 -17.27
CA ASN A 86 14.76 13.98 -17.10
C ASN A 86 15.76 13.19 -16.25
N HIS A 87 16.86 13.79 -15.81
CA HIS A 87 17.88 13.09 -15.03
C HIS A 87 17.53 13.09 -13.55
N ASP A 88 17.77 11.97 -12.87
CA ASP A 88 17.68 11.92 -11.42
C ASP A 88 18.89 12.61 -10.77
N ILE A 89 18.79 12.87 -9.46
CA ILE A 89 19.85 13.54 -8.69
C ILE A 89 21.21 12.81 -8.76
N TYR A 90 21.20 11.47 -8.79
CA TYR A 90 22.42 10.68 -8.82
C TYR A 90 23.10 10.78 -10.17
N GLU A 91 22.34 10.66 -11.26
CA GLU A 91 22.88 10.84 -12.61
C GLU A 91 23.44 12.25 -12.80
N THR A 92 22.71 13.27 -12.34
CA THR A 92 23.19 14.67 -12.40
C THR A 92 24.48 14.86 -11.62
N ASN A 93 24.57 14.29 -10.41
CA ASN A 93 25.80 14.34 -9.64
C ASN A 93 26.95 13.64 -10.37
N GLY A 94 26.72 12.46 -10.93
CA GLY A 94 27.74 11.74 -11.72
C GLY A 94 28.30 12.58 -12.86
N MET A 95 27.43 13.32 -13.58
CA MET A 95 27.85 14.18 -14.69
C MET A 95 28.85 15.26 -14.27
N VAL A 96 28.78 15.77 -13.04
CA VAL A 96 29.80 16.71 -12.52
C VAL A 96 31.18 16.04 -12.47
N GLY A 97 31.27 14.79 -12.01
CA GLY A 97 32.52 14.02 -12.01
C GLY A 97 33.06 13.81 -13.43
N LEU A 98 32.17 13.50 -14.37
CA LEU A 98 32.53 13.34 -15.77
C LEU A 98 33.06 14.65 -16.39
N GLU A 99 32.43 15.79 -16.09
CA GLU A 99 32.90 17.10 -16.53
C GLU A 99 34.28 17.41 -15.97
N LEU A 100 34.48 17.25 -14.64
CA LEU A 100 35.78 17.45 -14.00
C LEU A 100 36.87 16.56 -14.62
N SER A 101 36.52 15.33 -14.99
CA SER A 101 37.49 14.42 -15.59
C SER A 101 38.05 14.90 -16.94
N LYS A 102 37.27 15.70 -17.68
CA LYS A 102 37.59 16.22 -19.01
C LYS A 102 38.41 17.52 -18.99
N ILE A 103 38.46 18.23 -17.85
CA ILE A 103 39.20 19.49 -17.72
C ILE A 103 40.73 19.25 -17.80
N GLY A 104 41.19 18.01 -17.57
CA GLY A 104 42.53 17.57 -17.97
C GLY A 104 43.70 18.21 -17.19
N VAL A 105 43.44 18.79 -16.01
CA VAL A 105 44.46 19.52 -15.22
C VAL A 105 45.47 18.56 -14.56
N SER A 106 45.06 17.34 -14.21
CA SER A 106 45.95 16.27 -13.74
C SER A 106 45.33 14.90 -14.00
N SER A 107 46.16 13.88 -14.26
CA SER A 107 45.70 12.50 -14.47
C SER A 107 44.94 11.94 -13.26
N GLY A 108 45.41 12.25 -12.05
CA GLY A 108 44.72 11.84 -10.81
C GLY A 108 43.32 12.45 -10.65
N LEU A 109 43.13 13.72 -11.05
CA LEU A 109 41.81 14.35 -11.04
C LEU A 109 40.88 13.74 -12.11
N SER A 110 41.44 13.37 -13.26
CA SER A 110 40.69 12.69 -14.32
C SER A 110 40.17 11.33 -13.86
N ASP A 111 41.04 10.53 -13.24
CA ASP A 111 40.69 9.20 -12.72
C ASP A 111 39.65 9.29 -11.60
N ILE A 112 39.81 10.22 -10.65
CA ILE A 112 38.83 10.44 -9.57
C ILE A 112 37.47 10.90 -10.14
N GLY A 113 37.47 11.82 -11.10
CA GLY A 113 36.25 12.28 -11.77
C GLY A 113 35.50 11.15 -12.46
N MET A 114 36.22 10.25 -13.15
CA MET A 114 35.62 9.06 -13.79
C MET A 114 35.07 8.05 -12.78
N LYS A 115 35.81 7.76 -11.69
CA LYS A 115 35.33 6.89 -10.61
C LYS A 115 34.07 7.45 -9.96
N TYR A 116 34.04 8.76 -9.72
CA TYR A 116 32.87 9.45 -9.18
C TYR A 116 31.65 9.34 -10.11
N TYR A 117 31.85 9.61 -11.40
CA TYR A 117 30.80 9.42 -12.42
C TYR A 117 30.24 8.00 -12.42
N GLN A 118 31.12 6.99 -12.47
CA GLN A 118 30.73 5.58 -12.51
C GLN A 118 29.93 5.17 -11.27
N ALA A 119 30.37 5.58 -10.07
CA ALA A 119 29.67 5.26 -8.83
C ALA A 119 28.25 5.84 -8.80
N TYR A 120 28.08 7.10 -9.21
CA TYR A 120 26.79 7.76 -9.21
C TYR A 120 25.86 7.29 -10.35
N ALA A 121 26.41 6.94 -11.51
CA ALA A 121 25.66 6.28 -12.58
C ALA A 121 25.13 4.91 -12.14
N GLU A 122 25.94 4.13 -11.41
CA GLU A 122 25.47 2.85 -10.84
C GLU A 122 24.39 3.08 -9.77
N ILE A 123 24.52 4.10 -8.91
CA ILE A 123 23.48 4.43 -7.93
C ILE A 123 22.15 4.80 -8.62
N SER A 124 22.19 5.60 -9.69
CA SER A 124 21.00 5.94 -10.49
C SER A 124 20.31 4.67 -11.02
N LYS A 125 21.06 3.75 -11.62
CA LYS A 125 20.54 2.46 -12.08
C LYS A 125 19.94 1.62 -10.94
N LEU A 126 20.60 1.57 -9.78
CA LEU A 126 20.08 0.87 -8.60
C LEU A 126 18.79 1.52 -8.08
N LYS A 127 18.65 2.84 -8.21
CA LYS A 127 17.42 3.56 -7.86
C LYS A 127 16.27 3.16 -8.78
N ASP A 128 16.52 3.02 -10.08
CA ASP A 128 15.53 2.51 -11.04
C ASP A 128 15.06 1.09 -10.72
N GLU A 129 15.97 0.21 -10.29
CA GLU A 129 15.62 -1.14 -9.83
C GLU A 129 14.74 -1.12 -8.58
N MET A 130 15.08 -0.27 -7.60
CA MET A 130 14.25 -0.05 -6.42
C MET A 130 12.86 0.48 -6.82
N ASN A 131 12.80 1.44 -7.75
CA ASN A 131 11.56 2.04 -8.22
C ASN A 131 10.61 1.02 -8.83
N LYS A 132 11.12 0.07 -9.61
CA LYS A 132 10.33 -1.05 -10.15
C LYS A 132 9.73 -1.91 -9.04
N LYS A 133 10.52 -2.26 -8.02
CA LYS A 133 10.05 -3.05 -6.86
C LYS A 133 8.99 -2.31 -6.04
N LEU A 134 9.13 -0.99 -5.89
CA LEU A 134 8.14 -0.14 -5.22
C LEU A 134 6.85 -0.04 -6.04
N GLU A 135 6.94 0.08 -7.37
CA GLU A 135 5.78 0.09 -8.28
C GLU A 135 4.98 -1.22 -8.19
N GLU A 136 5.65 -2.36 -8.13
CA GLU A 136 4.98 -3.65 -7.90
C GLU A 136 4.19 -3.68 -6.58
N GLN A 137 4.74 -3.06 -5.52
CA GLN A 137 4.08 -2.98 -4.22
C GLN A 137 2.87 -2.03 -4.26
N ILE A 138 2.95 -0.90 -4.97
CA ILE A 138 1.79 -0.01 -5.22
C ILE A 138 0.67 -0.80 -5.92
N ASN A 139 1.00 -1.56 -6.97
CA ASN A 139 0.05 -2.38 -7.70
C ASN A 139 -0.61 -3.45 -6.82
N LYS A 140 0.12 -4.03 -5.86
CA LYS A 140 -0.48 -4.95 -4.88
C LYS A 140 -1.45 -4.23 -3.94
N ILE A 141 -1.15 -3.01 -3.49
CA ILE A 141 -2.07 -2.23 -2.65
C ILE A 141 -3.35 -1.88 -3.41
N LEU A 142 -3.24 -1.53 -4.70
CA LEU A 142 -4.41 -1.29 -5.55
C LEU A 142 -5.31 -2.54 -5.63
N LYS A 143 -4.73 -3.73 -5.78
CA LYS A 143 -5.48 -4.99 -5.73
C LYS A 143 -6.11 -5.25 -4.36
N LEU A 144 -5.41 -4.91 -3.26
CA LEU A 144 -5.96 -5.02 -1.90
C LEU A 144 -7.14 -4.07 -1.70
N ARG A 145 -7.09 -2.85 -2.23
CA ARG A 145 -8.22 -1.91 -2.23
C ARG A 145 -9.45 -2.47 -2.95
N ASP A 146 -9.26 -3.18 -4.05
CA ASP A 146 -10.37 -3.83 -4.75
C ASP A 146 -10.93 -5.00 -3.92
N LYS A 147 -10.04 -5.77 -3.29
CA LYS A 147 -10.42 -6.86 -2.36
C LYS A 147 -11.16 -6.35 -1.13
N SER A 148 -10.81 -5.18 -0.57
CA SER A 148 -11.52 -4.63 0.59
C SER A 148 -12.99 -4.35 0.31
N ASN A 149 -13.35 -4.00 -0.93
CA ASN A 149 -14.75 -3.84 -1.32
C ASN A 149 -15.54 -5.15 -1.21
N MET A 150 -14.91 -6.29 -1.50
CA MET A 150 -15.54 -7.60 -1.34
C MET A 150 -15.69 -7.96 0.14
N ILE A 151 -14.63 -7.73 0.93
CA ILE A 151 -14.65 -7.98 2.38
C ILE A 151 -15.75 -7.12 3.04
N ASP A 152 -15.87 -5.84 2.68
CA ASP A 152 -16.88 -4.94 3.23
C ASP A 152 -18.32 -5.37 2.88
N LYS A 153 -18.55 -5.95 1.70
CA LYS A 153 -19.84 -6.57 1.36
C LYS A 153 -20.13 -7.78 2.26
N SER A 154 -19.16 -8.66 2.46
CA SER A 154 -19.31 -9.83 3.36
C SER A 154 -19.57 -9.39 4.80
N ARG A 155 -18.86 -8.37 5.29
CA ARG A 155 -19.07 -7.79 6.61
C ARG A 155 -20.48 -7.22 6.77
N LYS A 156 -21.00 -6.51 5.75
CA LYS A 156 -22.38 -6.02 5.77
C LYS A 156 -23.39 -7.17 5.81
N LYS A 157 -23.14 -8.25 5.06
CA LYS A 157 -23.98 -9.47 5.11
C LYS A 157 -24.03 -10.04 6.52
N ILE A 158 -22.89 -10.13 7.21
CA ILE A 158 -22.80 -10.64 8.59
C ILE A 158 -23.61 -9.77 9.55
N VAL A 159 -23.52 -8.44 9.44
CA VAL A 159 -24.32 -7.53 10.26
C VAL A 159 -25.82 -7.77 10.04
N ASN A 160 -26.26 -7.93 8.79
CA ASN A 160 -27.66 -8.22 8.48
C ASN A 160 -28.12 -9.58 9.01
N LEU A 161 -27.31 -10.63 8.84
CA LEU A 161 -27.60 -11.97 9.36
C LEU A 161 -27.68 -11.98 10.90
N ARG A 162 -26.73 -11.30 11.56
CA ARG A 162 -26.72 -11.15 13.02
C ARG A 162 -28.00 -10.47 13.51
N TYR A 163 -28.41 -9.39 12.84
CA TYR A 163 -29.65 -8.68 13.15
C TYR A 163 -30.89 -9.56 12.95
N ASP A 164 -31.01 -10.23 11.80
CA ASP A 164 -32.17 -11.07 11.50
C ASP A 164 -32.28 -12.22 12.51
N LEU A 165 -31.16 -12.85 12.89
CA LEU A 165 -31.13 -13.92 13.89
C LEU A 165 -31.48 -13.42 15.30
N GLU A 166 -30.99 -12.24 15.68
CA GLU A 166 -31.33 -11.60 16.96
C GLU A 166 -32.84 -11.32 17.06
N MET A 167 -33.43 -10.80 15.98
CA MET A 167 -34.87 -10.53 15.92
C MET A 167 -35.71 -11.81 15.97
N GLU A 168 -35.28 -12.87 15.29
CA GLU A 168 -35.94 -14.18 15.33
C GLU A 168 -35.90 -14.76 16.75
N ARG A 169 -34.73 -14.73 17.42
CA ARG A 169 -34.55 -15.21 18.81
C ARG A 169 -35.37 -14.44 19.84
N ARG A 170 -35.51 -13.13 19.63
CA ARG A 170 -36.33 -12.25 20.50
C ARG A 170 -37.82 -12.38 20.27
N SER A 171 -38.24 -12.95 19.13
CA SER A 171 -39.66 -13.12 18.84
C SER A 171 -40.28 -14.10 19.85
N LYS A 172 -41.27 -13.64 20.61
CA LYS A 172 -41.99 -14.47 21.62
C LYS A 172 -42.98 -15.45 20.98
N SER A 173 -42.76 -15.86 19.74
CA SER A 173 -43.66 -16.77 19.04
C SER A 173 -43.44 -18.20 19.51
N ASN A 174 -44.51 -19.00 19.60
CA ASN A 174 -44.38 -20.42 19.91
C ASN A 174 -43.53 -21.08 18.82
N LYS A 175 -42.31 -21.50 19.16
CA LYS A 175 -41.38 -22.11 18.21
C LYS A 175 -42.00 -23.38 17.62
N THR A 176 -42.41 -23.31 16.35
CA THR A 176 -42.75 -24.48 15.55
C THR A 176 -41.48 -25.21 15.13
N PRO A 177 -41.56 -26.51 14.76
CA PRO A 177 -40.41 -27.24 14.20
C PRO A 177 -39.77 -26.51 13.00
N ASP A 178 -40.59 -25.88 12.14
CA ASP A 178 -40.13 -25.09 11.00
C ASP A 178 -39.39 -23.82 11.43
N SER A 179 -39.87 -23.09 12.43
CA SER A 179 -39.18 -21.90 12.96
C SER A 179 -37.83 -22.25 13.61
N THR A 180 -37.76 -23.41 14.28
CA THR A 180 -36.54 -23.90 14.91
C THR A 180 -35.50 -24.29 13.88
N LYS A 181 -35.92 -24.97 12.79
CA LYS A 181 -35.04 -25.30 11.67
C LYS A 181 -34.51 -24.04 10.98
N LYS A 182 -35.37 -23.07 10.69
CA LYS A 182 -34.99 -21.79 10.09
C LYS A 182 -33.97 -21.04 10.95
N GLU A 183 -34.17 -21.00 12.27
CA GLU A 183 -33.20 -20.39 13.20
C GLU A 183 -31.84 -21.09 13.14
N SER A 184 -31.83 -22.43 13.15
CA SER A 184 -30.60 -23.23 13.04
C SER A 184 -29.88 -22.99 11.71
N ASP A 185 -30.61 -22.90 10.60
CA ASP A 185 -30.04 -22.64 9.27
C ASP A 185 -29.40 -21.23 9.23
N MET A 186 -30.05 -20.22 9.83
CA MET A 186 -29.53 -18.86 9.93
C MET A 186 -28.28 -18.76 10.82
N GLU A 187 -28.25 -19.49 11.93
CA GLU A 187 -27.08 -19.57 12.81
C GLU A 187 -25.88 -20.18 12.09
N GLN A 188 -26.09 -21.30 11.39
CA GLN A 188 -25.04 -21.94 10.61
C GLN A 188 -24.55 -21.04 9.46
N GLU A 189 -25.44 -20.31 8.79
CA GLU A 189 -25.06 -19.35 7.74
C GLU A 189 -24.23 -18.20 8.30
N LEU A 190 -24.63 -17.65 9.46
CA LEU A 190 -23.92 -16.58 10.15
C LEU A 190 -22.51 -17.05 10.55
N GLU A 191 -22.39 -18.19 11.20
CA GLU A 191 -21.11 -18.73 11.67
C GLU A 191 -20.13 -18.95 10.51
N ASN A 192 -20.59 -19.65 9.46
CA ASN A 192 -19.77 -19.91 8.27
C ASN A 192 -19.34 -18.62 7.56
N SER A 193 -20.28 -17.67 7.42
CA SER A 193 -20.00 -16.38 6.78
C SER A 193 -19.01 -15.55 7.62
N ALA A 194 -19.18 -15.55 8.95
CA ALA A 194 -18.33 -14.84 9.88
C ALA A 194 -16.91 -15.41 9.89
N LEU A 195 -16.75 -16.72 9.97
CA LEU A 195 -15.44 -17.37 9.94
C LEU A 195 -14.70 -17.11 8.63
N LYS A 196 -15.40 -17.21 7.49
CA LYS A 196 -14.81 -16.90 6.19
C LYS A 196 -14.35 -15.45 6.10
N THR A 197 -15.19 -14.52 6.53
CA THR A 197 -14.87 -13.08 6.48
C THR A 197 -13.75 -12.72 7.44
N LEU A 198 -13.71 -13.35 8.62
CA LEU A 198 -12.60 -13.25 9.57
C LEU A 198 -11.27 -13.63 8.90
N ASN A 199 -11.20 -14.81 8.29
CA ASN A 199 -10.00 -15.27 7.57
C ASN A 199 -9.61 -14.31 6.44
N GLU A 200 -10.58 -13.75 5.70
CA GLU A 200 -10.31 -12.78 4.64
C GLU A 200 -9.71 -11.46 5.17
N MET A 201 -10.19 -10.98 6.32
CA MET A 201 -9.65 -9.81 7.01
C MET A 201 -8.23 -10.07 7.53
N GLU A 202 -7.98 -11.23 8.15
CA GLU A 202 -6.65 -11.62 8.63
C GLU A 202 -5.64 -11.73 7.47
N LEU A 203 -6.04 -12.35 6.36
CA LEU A 203 -5.20 -12.43 5.16
C LEU A 203 -4.93 -11.06 4.53
N PHE A 204 -5.87 -10.12 4.64
CA PHE A 204 -5.70 -8.75 4.17
C PHE A 204 -4.66 -7.98 5.01
N VAL A 205 -4.65 -8.17 6.33
CA VAL A 205 -3.71 -7.46 7.21
C VAL A 205 -2.34 -8.16 7.26
N GLY A 206 -2.32 -9.49 7.25
CA GLY A 206 -1.13 -10.30 7.48
C GLY A 206 -0.10 -10.32 6.35
N ASN A 207 0.79 -11.31 6.39
CA ASN A 207 1.97 -11.39 5.50
C ASN A 207 1.64 -11.51 4.00
N LYS A 208 0.44 -11.97 3.64
CA LYS A 208 -0.03 -12.01 2.24
C LYS A 208 -0.71 -10.71 1.80
N GLY A 209 -0.94 -9.78 2.71
CA GLY A 209 -1.58 -8.50 2.47
C GLY A 209 -0.67 -7.33 2.87
N ILE A 210 -1.18 -6.42 3.70
CA ILE A 210 -0.51 -5.14 3.99
C ILE A 210 0.84 -5.32 4.67
N SER A 211 0.94 -6.20 5.68
CA SER A 211 2.21 -6.41 6.39
C SER A 211 3.31 -6.88 5.44
N GLY A 212 2.99 -7.79 4.53
CA GLY A 212 3.94 -8.28 3.52
C GLY A 212 4.36 -7.19 2.52
N VAL A 213 3.43 -6.31 2.13
CA VAL A 213 3.77 -5.17 1.27
C VAL A 213 4.76 -4.24 1.96
N LEU A 214 4.50 -3.85 3.21
CA LEU A 214 5.38 -2.94 3.96
C LEU A 214 6.78 -3.54 4.16
N GLN A 215 6.84 -4.84 4.47
CA GLN A 215 8.10 -5.57 4.57
C GLN A 215 8.88 -5.52 3.24
N LYS A 216 8.22 -5.77 2.11
CA LYS A 216 8.87 -5.75 0.79
C LYS A 216 9.36 -4.35 0.38
N VAL A 217 8.66 -3.30 0.79
CA VAL A 217 9.13 -1.92 0.62
C VAL A 217 10.42 -1.68 1.40
N ALA A 218 10.47 -2.10 2.67
CA ALA A 218 11.65 -1.97 3.51
C ALA A 218 12.84 -2.78 2.96
N GLU A 219 12.62 -4.02 2.51
CA GLU A 219 13.64 -4.86 1.88
C GLU A 219 14.20 -4.24 0.60
N ALA A 220 13.34 -3.66 -0.25
CA ALA A 220 13.80 -2.98 -1.46
C ALA A 220 14.68 -1.76 -1.16
N HIS A 221 14.34 -1.00 -0.10
CA HIS A 221 15.16 0.12 0.36
C HIS A 221 16.50 -0.33 0.94
N LEU A 222 16.49 -1.38 1.77
CA LEU A 222 17.72 -1.93 2.35
C LEU A 222 18.69 -2.35 1.24
N GLU A 223 18.20 -3.10 0.26
CA GLU A 223 19.01 -3.58 -0.86
C GLU A 223 19.61 -2.42 -1.68
N PHE A 224 18.81 -1.37 -1.94
CA PHE A 224 19.30 -0.15 -2.58
C PHE A 224 20.44 0.48 -1.78
N CYS A 225 20.22 0.75 -0.49
CA CYS A 225 21.21 1.38 0.38
C CYS A 225 22.53 0.59 0.44
N GLU A 226 22.46 -0.74 0.59
CA GLU A 226 23.65 -1.60 0.66
C GLU A 226 24.46 -1.58 -0.65
N LYS A 227 23.77 -1.69 -1.80
CA LYS A 227 24.42 -1.66 -3.11
C LYS A 227 24.99 -0.27 -3.43
N SER A 228 24.28 0.80 -3.09
CA SER A 228 24.78 2.17 -3.25
C SER A 228 26.01 2.43 -2.39
N ALA A 229 26.03 1.96 -1.14
CA ALA A 229 27.19 2.07 -0.27
C ALA A 229 28.41 1.32 -0.84
N LYS A 230 28.19 0.17 -1.48
CA LYS A 230 29.25 -0.56 -2.18
C LYS A 230 29.80 0.23 -3.38
N ALA A 231 28.93 0.79 -4.22
CA ALA A 231 29.33 1.60 -5.37
C ALA A 231 30.21 2.79 -4.95
N LEU A 232 29.87 3.46 -3.86
CA LEU A 232 30.67 4.58 -3.33
C LEU A 232 32.03 4.13 -2.78
N LYS A 233 32.11 2.95 -2.15
CA LYS A 233 33.38 2.41 -1.63
C LYS A 233 34.37 2.06 -2.74
N GLU A 234 33.89 1.69 -3.91
CA GLU A 234 34.75 1.41 -5.07
C GLU A 234 35.36 2.70 -5.66
N CYS A 235 34.69 3.84 -5.48
CA CYS A 235 35.22 5.15 -5.86
C CYS A 235 36.38 5.63 -4.97
N THR A 236 36.46 5.17 -3.72
CA THR A 236 37.46 5.64 -2.74
C THR A 236 38.71 4.77 -2.65
N ARG A 237 38.79 3.70 -3.44
CA ARG A 237 39.96 2.84 -3.61
C ARG A 237 40.72 3.20 -4.87
#